data_AF-A0A2E4EBJ6-F1
#
_entry.id   AF-A0A2E4EBJ6-F1
#
_cell.length_a   1.000
_cell.length_b   1.000
_cell.length_c   1.000
_cell.angle_alpha   90.00
_cell.angle_beta   90.00
_cell.angle_gamma   90.00
#
_symmetry.space_group_name_H-M   'P 1'
#
loop_
_entity.id
_entity.type
_entity.pdbx_description
1 polymer ?
#
loop_
_entity_poly.entity_id
_entity_poly.type
_entity_poly.pdbx_seq_one_letter_code
_entity_poly.pdbx_strand_id
1 'polypeptide(L)'
;MTQSKNYLKANFYFGIQEYTLAKPLLEKSIKQKGNKFYLGNIYFQLGECDRIANDSINRLYYLEAIDFTKRNYACGFDKQSVIKRLKLLAMCYYYLEDYEMALSWMKKYLKVRPEDCEVERLFLKLLENMDGKPHDSNGQ
;
A
#
# COMPACT_ATOMS: atom_id res chain seq x y z
N MET A 1 -15.75 10.55 -12.40
CA MET A 1 -15.62 9.09 -12.60
C MET A 1 -16.17 8.39 -11.39
N THR A 2 -17.03 7.40 -11.58
CA THR A 2 -17.74 6.76 -10.47
C THR A 2 -17.10 5.40 -10.19
N GLN A 3 -16.73 5.18 -8.93
CA GLN A 3 -16.29 3.88 -8.43
C GLN A 3 -17.39 2.86 -8.66
N SER A 4 -17.00 1.61 -8.89
CA SER A 4 -18.01 0.58 -9.05
C SER A 4 -18.70 0.21 -7.74
N LYS A 5 -19.95 -0.25 -7.84
CA LYS A 5 -20.72 -0.73 -6.68
C LYS A 5 -19.98 -1.84 -5.92
N ASN A 6 -19.30 -2.73 -6.64
CA ASN A 6 -18.51 -3.79 -6.02
C ASN A 6 -17.33 -3.23 -5.22
N TYR A 7 -16.65 -2.21 -5.74
CA TYR A 7 -15.51 -1.61 -5.05
C TYR A 7 -15.95 -0.85 -3.80
N LEU A 8 -17.07 -0.11 -3.89
CA LEU A 8 -17.66 0.56 -2.72
C LEU A 8 -18.06 -0.43 -1.63
N LYS A 9 -18.73 -1.53 -2.01
CA LYS A 9 -19.14 -2.58 -1.08
C LYS A 9 -17.93 -3.31 -0.48
N ALA A 10 -16.90 -3.56 -1.30
CA ALA A 10 -15.64 -4.13 -0.83
C ALA A 10 -14.97 -3.25 0.21
N ASN A 11 -14.88 -1.93 -0.03
CA ASN A 11 -14.31 -0.98 0.92
C ASN A 11 -15.06 -0.95 2.25
N PHE A 12 -16.40 -1.07 2.21
CA PHE A 12 -17.19 -1.19 3.42
C PHE A 12 -16.80 -2.42 4.24
N TYR A 13 -16.82 -3.61 3.62
CA TYR A 13 -16.43 -4.85 4.31
C TYR A 13 -14.98 -4.83 4.79
N PHE A 14 -14.07 -4.30 3.97
CA PHE A 14 -12.67 -4.13 4.34
C PHE A 14 -12.52 -3.22 5.57
N GLY A 15 -13.27 -2.11 5.63
CA GLY A 15 -13.23 -1.17 6.75
C GLY A 15 -13.75 -1.76 8.06
N ILE A 16 -14.72 -2.68 8.00
CA ILE A 16 -15.20 -3.45 9.16
C ILE A 16 -14.43 -4.76 9.36
N GLN A 17 -13.31 -4.96 8.66
CA GLN A 17 -12.41 -6.12 8.77
C GLN A 17 -13.03 -7.48 8.37
N GLU A 18 -14.11 -7.45 7.59
CA GLU A 18 -14.75 -8.64 7.01
C GLU A 18 -14.04 -9.03 5.70
N TYR A 19 -12.77 -9.46 5.81
CA TYR A 19 -11.89 -9.70 4.66
C TYR A 19 -12.37 -10.82 3.73
N THR A 20 -13.05 -11.83 4.29
CA THR A 20 -13.65 -12.94 3.54
C THR A 20 -14.77 -12.46 2.60
N LEU A 21 -15.52 -11.43 3.02
CA LEU A 21 -16.55 -10.79 2.20
C LEU A 21 -15.96 -9.74 1.25
N ALA A 22 -14.89 -9.06 1.65
CA ALA A 22 -14.24 -8.04 0.85
C ALA A 22 -13.49 -8.61 -0.37
N LYS A 23 -12.69 -9.67 -0.18
CA LYS A 23 -11.81 -10.26 -1.21
C LYS A 23 -12.52 -10.56 -2.54
N PRO A 24 -13.63 -11.35 -2.59
CA PRO A 24 -14.28 -11.67 -3.87
C PRO A 24 -14.87 -10.44 -4.58
N LEU A 25 -15.21 -9.39 -3.83
CA LEU A 25 -15.70 -8.14 -4.41
C LEU A 25 -14.55 -7.30 -4.98
N LEU A 26 -13.37 -7.30 -4.34
CA LEU A 26 -12.15 -6.68 -4.83
C LEU A 26 -11.69 -7.33 -6.14
N GLU A 27 -11.64 -8.67 -6.21
CA GLU A 27 -11.29 -9.42 -7.43
C GLU A 27 -12.21 -9.07 -8.60
N LYS A 28 -13.52 -9.03 -8.34
CA LYS A 28 -14.51 -8.58 -9.34
C LYS A 28 -14.32 -7.13 -9.76
N SER A 29 -13.74 -6.30 -8.91
CA SER A 29 -13.58 -4.86 -9.13
C SER A 29 -12.40 -4.53 -10.06
N ILE A 30 -11.40 -5.41 -10.18
CA ILE A 30 -10.25 -5.24 -11.08
C ILE A 30 -10.71 -5.07 -12.53
N LYS A 31 -11.69 -5.89 -12.97
CA LYS A 31 -12.17 -5.94 -14.36
C LYS A 31 -13.06 -4.76 -14.75
N GLN A 32 -13.35 -3.84 -13.84
CA GLN A 32 -14.38 -2.81 -14.04
C GLN A 32 -13.75 -1.49 -14.47
N LYS A 33 -14.14 -1.00 -15.65
CA LYS A 33 -13.59 0.22 -16.27
C LYS A 33 -13.63 1.46 -15.35
N GLY A 34 -14.65 1.55 -14.48
CA GLY A 34 -14.78 2.65 -13.49
C GLY A 34 -13.68 2.69 -12.43
N ASN A 35 -12.95 1.59 -12.24
CA ASN A 35 -11.95 1.44 -11.20
C ASN A 35 -10.51 1.61 -11.68
N LYS A 36 -10.29 2.00 -12.94
CA LYS A 36 -8.94 2.08 -13.51
C LYS A 36 -7.96 2.93 -12.70
N PHE A 37 -8.43 3.96 -11.99
CA PHE A 37 -7.57 4.80 -11.14
C PHE A 37 -7.39 4.29 -9.71
N TYR A 38 -8.16 3.28 -9.30
CA TYR A 38 -8.16 2.69 -7.97
C TYR A 38 -7.48 1.32 -7.95
N LEU A 39 -6.96 0.83 -9.08
CA LEU A 39 -6.33 -0.49 -9.18
C LEU A 39 -5.21 -0.68 -8.16
N GLY A 40 -4.35 0.32 -7.95
CA GLY A 40 -3.31 0.25 -6.92
C GLY A 40 -3.86 -0.01 -5.51
N ASN A 41 -4.96 0.66 -5.14
CA ASN A 41 -5.62 0.42 -3.85
C ASN A 41 -6.28 -0.96 -3.80
N ILE A 42 -6.93 -1.39 -4.88
CA ILE A 42 -7.59 -2.69 -4.96
C ILE A 42 -6.56 -3.81 -4.76
N TYR A 43 -5.43 -3.74 -5.47
CA TYR A 43 -4.35 -4.71 -5.32
C TYR A 43 -3.79 -4.71 -3.89
N PHE A 44 -3.52 -3.55 -3.31
CA PHE A 44 -3.07 -3.50 -1.92
C PHE A 44 -4.06 -4.14 -0.93
N GLN A 45 -5.36 -3.87 -1.08
CA GLN A 45 -6.39 -4.48 -0.22
C GLN A 45 -6.49 -5.99 -0.42
N LEU A 46 -6.30 -6.50 -1.64
CA LEU A 46 -6.19 -7.93 -1.89
C LEU A 46 -4.97 -8.53 -1.20
N GLY A 47 -3.83 -7.83 -1.26
CA GLY A 47 -2.62 -8.19 -0.52
C GLY A 47 -2.88 -8.30 0.99
N GLU A 48 -3.58 -7.32 1.58
CA GLU A 48 -3.95 -7.36 3.00
C GLU A 48 -4.89 -8.52 3.34
N CYS A 49 -5.91 -8.78 2.51
CA CYS A 49 -6.80 -9.93 2.71
C CYS A 49 -6.01 -11.24 2.76
N ASP A 50 -5.05 -11.41 1.85
CA ASP A 50 -4.24 -12.64 1.74
C ASP A 50 -3.17 -12.73 2.82
N ARG A 51 -2.57 -11.61 3.21
CA ARG A 51 -1.64 -11.56 4.34
C ARG A 51 -2.32 -12.01 5.63
N ILE A 52 -3.56 -11.58 5.86
CA ILE A 52 -4.35 -11.96 7.05
C ILE A 52 -4.74 -13.45 6.99
N ALA A 53 -4.98 -13.98 5.79
CA ALA A 53 -5.22 -15.39 5.58
C ALA A 53 -3.94 -16.27 5.62
N ASN A 54 -2.77 -15.66 5.84
CA ASN A 54 -1.45 -16.32 5.73
C ASN A 54 -1.19 -16.96 4.35
N ASP A 55 -1.77 -16.38 3.30
CA ASP A 55 -1.57 -16.80 1.92
C ASP A 55 -0.39 -16.02 1.30
N SER A 56 0.58 -16.74 0.75
CA SER A 56 1.80 -16.18 0.15
C SER A 56 1.54 -15.37 -1.13
N ILE A 57 0.34 -15.51 -1.73
CA ILE A 57 -0.09 -14.70 -2.89
C ILE A 57 -0.10 -13.21 -2.57
N ASN A 58 -0.19 -12.80 -1.29
CA ASN A 58 -0.16 -11.40 -0.87
C ASN A 58 0.99 -10.59 -1.50
N ARG A 59 2.16 -11.21 -1.69
CA ARG A 59 3.35 -10.52 -2.22
C ARG A 59 3.14 -10.11 -3.66
N LEU A 60 2.48 -10.94 -4.47
CA LEU A 60 2.15 -10.61 -5.86
C LEU A 60 1.23 -9.40 -5.93
N TYR A 61 0.23 -9.33 -5.05
CA TYR A 61 -0.67 -8.20 -4.99
C TYR A 61 0.03 -6.90 -4.57
N TYR A 62 0.97 -6.94 -3.62
CA TYR A 62 1.76 -5.74 -3.30
C TYR A 62 2.65 -5.29 -4.47
N LEU A 63 3.23 -6.21 -5.23
CA LEU A 63 4.03 -5.87 -6.42
C LEU A 63 3.16 -5.21 -7.51
N GLU A 64 1.98 -5.76 -7.78
CA GLU A 64 1.01 -5.18 -8.72
C GLU A 64 0.55 -3.77 -8.27
N ALA A 65 0.31 -3.60 -6.96
CA ALA A 65 -0.03 -2.30 -6.38
C ALA A 65 1.11 -1.27 -6.59
N ILE A 66 2.36 -1.67 -6.39
CA ILE A 66 3.54 -0.83 -6.60
C ILE A 66 3.68 -0.44 -8.06
N ASP A 67 3.68 -1.41 -8.98
CA ASP A 67 3.86 -1.16 -10.41
C ASP A 67 2.78 -0.21 -10.93
N PHE A 68 1.52 -0.50 -10.64
CA PHE A 68 0.41 0.36 -11.04
C PHE A 68 0.55 1.78 -10.48
N THR A 69 0.86 1.90 -9.19
CA THR A 69 0.92 3.20 -8.51
C THR A 69 2.08 4.04 -9.00
N LYS A 70 3.25 3.43 -9.25
CA LYS A 70 4.41 4.13 -9.82
C LYS A 70 4.15 4.61 -11.24
N ARG A 71 3.60 3.76 -12.12
CA ARG A 71 3.25 4.14 -13.51
C ARG A 71 2.29 5.32 -13.57
N ASN A 72 1.40 5.44 -12.59
CA ASN A 72 0.39 6.49 -12.54
C ASN A 72 0.74 7.64 -11.59
N TYR A 73 1.95 7.65 -11.00
CA TYR A 73 2.34 8.59 -9.96
C TYR A 73 2.26 10.06 -10.41
N ALA A 74 2.74 10.37 -11.62
CA ALA A 74 2.90 11.73 -12.14
C ALA A 74 1.63 12.38 -12.74
N CYS A 75 0.52 11.65 -12.89
CA CYS A 75 -0.63 12.11 -13.66
C CYS A 75 -1.53 13.13 -12.95
N GLY A 76 -1.16 14.40 -12.80
CA GLY A 76 -2.12 15.52 -12.64
C GLY A 76 -3.20 15.37 -11.56
N PHE A 77 -2.85 14.78 -10.41
CA PHE A 77 -3.79 14.55 -9.31
C PHE A 77 -3.67 15.65 -8.24
N ASP A 78 -4.77 15.89 -7.54
CA ASP A 78 -4.81 16.77 -6.37
C ASP A 78 -3.85 16.29 -5.26
N LYS A 79 -3.52 17.19 -4.34
CA LYS A 79 -2.58 16.91 -3.23
C LYS A 79 -2.97 15.67 -2.42
N GLN A 80 -4.27 15.44 -2.18
CA GLN A 80 -4.73 14.31 -1.37
C GLN A 80 -4.50 12.97 -2.09
N SER A 81 -4.72 12.93 -3.39
CA SER A 81 -4.45 11.77 -4.22
C SER A 81 -2.96 11.41 -4.28
N VAL A 82 -2.06 12.41 -4.32
CA VAL A 82 -0.61 12.19 -4.22
C VAL A 82 -0.22 11.61 -2.86
N ILE A 83 -0.74 12.18 -1.77
CA ILE A 83 -0.54 11.69 -0.40
C ILE A 83 -0.95 10.21 -0.28
N LYS A 84 -2.13 9.84 -0.79
CA LYS A 84 -2.62 8.45 -0.76
C LYS A 84 -1.66 7.48 -1.45
N ARG A 85 -1.10 7.87 -2.60
CA ARG A 85 -0.16 7.02 -3.36
C ARG A 85 1.20 6.87 -2.68
N LEU A 86 1.69 7.96 -2.07
CA LEU A 86 2.92 7.92 -1.28
C LEU A 86 2.77 6.94 -0.10
N LYS A 87 1.65 7.01 0.63
CA LYS A 87 1.34 6.06 1.72
C LYS A 87 1.26 4.63 1.19
N LEU A 88 0.52 4.42 0.10
CA LEU A 88 0.35 3.11 -0.53
C LEU A 88 1.68 2.46 -0.90
N LEU A 89 2.58 3.20 -1.56
CA LEU A 89 3.89 2.72 -1.94
C LEU A 89 4.73 2.35 -0.72
N ALA A 90 4.78 3.23 0.29
CA ALA A 90 5.53 2.96 1.52
C ALA A 90 5.03 1.69 2.22
N MET A 91 3.71 1.51 2.33
CA MET A 91 3.10 0.33 2.95
C MET A 91 3.36 -0.96 2.16
N CYS A 92 3.24 -0.94 0.83
CA CYS A 92 3.53 -2.12 0.01
C CYS A 92 4.99 -2.57 0.19
N TYR A 93 5.94 -1.63 0.17
CA TYR A 93 7.35 -1.95 0.40
C TYR A 93 7.63 -2.46 1.82
N TYR A 94 6.97 -1.89 2.83
CA TYR A 94 7.07 -2.37 4.21
C TYR A 94 6.63 -3.83 4.33
N TYR A 95 5.48 -4.20 3.76
CA TYR A 95 4.99 -5.58 3.80
C TYR A 95 5.76 -6.55 2.92
N LEU A 96 6.51 -6.04 1.94
CA LEU A 96 7.47 -6.83 1.17
C LEU A 96 8.84 -6.94 1.86
N GLU A 97 9.00 -6.32 3.04
CA GLU A 97 10.24 -6.25 3.83
C GLU A 97 11.40 -5.51 3.15
N ASP A 98 11.09 -4.73 2.11
CA ASP A 98 12.03 -3.80 1.47
C ASP A 98 12.00 -2.46 2.22
N TYR A 99 12.62 -2.48 3.41
CA TYR A 99 12.59 -1.37 4.35
C TYR A 99 13.28 -0.11 3.82
N GLU A 100 14.30 -0.26 2.96
CA GLU A 100 14.99 0.87 2.32
C GLU A 100 14.04 1.64 1.40
N MET A 101 13.32 0.93 0.52
CA MET A 101 12.34 1.55 -0.34
C MET A 101 11.14 2.07 0.44
N ALA A 102 10.67 1.33 1.45
CA ALA A 102 9.59 1.79 2.33
C ALA A 102 9.94 3.13 2.97
N LEU A 103 11.15 3.26 3.52
CA LEU A 103 11.64 4.49 4.12
C LEU A 103 11.74 5.65 3.11
N SER A 104 12.25 5.39 1.91
CA SER A 104 12.38 6.39 0.85
C SER A 104 11.01 7.00 0.48
N TRP A 105 9.99 6.16 0.31
CA TRP A 105 8.63 6.62 0.04
C TRP A 105 7.98 7.29 1.27
N MET A 106 8.30 6.80 2.47
CA MET A 106 7.79 7.38 3.70
C MET A 106 8.30 8.81 3.94
N LYS A 107 9.58 9.06 3.69
CA LYS A 107 10.17 10.41 3.76
C LYS A 107 9.46 11.37 2.80
N LYS A 108 9.09 10.91 1.60
CA LYS A 108 8.30 11.71 0.65
C LYS A 108 6.89 12.00 1.17
N TYR A 109 6.25 11.03 1.83
CA TYR A 109 4.94 11.22 2.45
C TYR A 109 4.97 12.29 3.56
N LEU A 110 5.90 12.16 4.50
CA LEU A 110 6.02 13.05 5.66
C LEU A 110 6.37 14.50 5.25
N LYS A 111 7.09 14.69 4.14
CA LYS A 111 7.31 16.05 3.59
C LYS A 111 6.01 16.76 3.20
N VAL A 112 4.98 16.00 2.79
CA VAL A 112 3.69 16.56 2.36
C VAL A 112 2.70 16.61 3.52
N ARG A 113 2.81 15.67 4.47
CA ARG A 113 1.94 15.54 5.64
C ARG A 113 2.77 15.18 6.89
N PRO A 114 3.43 16.16 7.52
CA PRO A 114 4.34 15.91 8.65
C PRO A 114 3.62 15.48 9.93
N GLU A 115 2.35 15.87 10.09
CA GLU A 115 1.55 15.66 11.31
C GLU A 115 0.78 14.32 11.33
N ASP A 116 1.13 13.37 10.46
CA ASP A 116 0.44 12.08 10.42
C ASP A 116 1.05 11.09 11.43
N CYS A 117 0.54 11.12 12.66
CA CYS A 117 1.08 10.34 13.78
C CYS A 117 1.08 8.82 13.55
N GLU A 118 0.14 8.28 12.75
CA GLU A 118 0.13 6.85 12.40
C GLU A 118 1.33 6.49 11.54
N VAL A 119 1.62 7.37 10.58
CA VAL A 119 2.69 7.18 9.62
C VAL A 119 4.05 7.45 10.26
N GLU A 120 4.13 8.42 11.16
CA GLU A 120 5.31 8.66 12.00
C GLU A 120 5.66 7.42 12.82
N ARG A 121 4.68 6.76 13.45
CA ARG A 121 4.91 5.51 14.18
C ARG A 121 5.47 4.40 13.28
N LEU A 122 4.93 4.26 12.06
CA LEU A 122 5.44 3.29 11.09
C LEU A 122 6.86 3.65 10.62
N PHE A 123 7.17 4.93 10.49
CA PHE A 123 8.50 5.43 10.16
C PHE A 123 9.53 5.09 11.25
N LEU A 124 9.18 5.25 12.54
CA LEU A 124 10.05 4.86 13.65
C LEU A 124 10.35 3.35 13.64
N LYS A 125 9.32 2.51 13.45
CA LYS A 125 9.50 1.05 13.32
C LYS A 125 10.40 0.67 12.14
N LEU A 126 10.30 1.39 11.03
CA LEU A 126 11.17 1.17 9.87
C LEU A 126 12.63 1.43 10.21
N LEU A 127 12.93 2.47 11.00
CA LEU A 127 14.30 2.76 11.44
C LEU A 127 14.83 1.66 12.37
N GLU A 128 14.04 1.23 13.35
CA GLU A 128 14.39 0.13 14.26
C GLU A 128 14.73 -1.17 13.50
N ASN A 129 13.91 -1.53 12.50
CA ASN A 129 14.12 -2.73 11.68
C ASN A 129 15.36 -2.66 10.79
N MET A 130 15.86 -1.46 10.48
CA MET A 130 17.10 -1.28 9.74
C MET A 130 18.33 -1.30 10.64
N ASP A 131 18.25 -0.68 11.83
CA ASP A 131 19.34 -0.64 12.81
C ASP A 131 19.58 -2.01 13.49
N GLY A 132 18.57 -2.89 13.47
CA GLY A 132 18.67 -4.28 13.97
C GLY A 132 19.34 -5.28 13.01
N LYS A 133 19.78 -4.86 11.82
CA LYS A 133 20.63 -5.70 10.96
C LYS A 133 22.08 -5.57 11.44
N PRO A 134 22.84 -6.68 11.59
CA PRO A 134 24.26 -6.55 11.86
C PRO A 134 24.89 -5.75 10.72
N HIS A 135 25.40 -4.56 11.04
CA HIS A 135 26.42 -3.96 10.22
C HIS A 135 27.56 -4.97 10.20
N ASP A 136 27.73 -5.68 9.09
CA ASP A 136 29.00 -6.34 8.79
C ASP A 136 30.05 -5.21 8.72
N SER A 137 30.61 -4.91 9.89
CA SER A 137 31.84 -4.17 10.06
C SER A 137 32.97 -5.08 9.57
N ASN A 138 33.11 -5.17 8.25
CA ASN A 138 34.31 -5.69 7.61
C ASN A 138 35.06 -4.53 6.96
N GLY A 139 36.26 -4.25 7.48
CA GLY A 139 37.26 -3.43 6.79
C GLY A 139 38.16 -2.62 7.72
N GLN A 140 38.81 -3.26 8.70
CA GLN A 140 40.18 -2.87 9.09
C GLN A 140 41.14 -3.88 8.47
#